data_AF-A0A0G2ZD36-F1
#
_entry.id   AF-A0A0G2ZD36-F1
#
_cell.length_a   1.000
_cell.length_b   1.000
_cell.length_c   1.000
_cell.angle_alpha   90.00
_cell.angle_beta   90.00
_cell.angle_gamma   90.00
#
_symmetry.space_group_name_H-M   'P 1'
#
loop_
_entity.id
_entity.type
_entity.pdbx_description
1 polymer ?
#
loop_
_entity_poly.entity_id
_entity_poly.type
_entity_poly.pdbx_seq_one_letter_code
_entity_poly.pdbx_strand_id
1 'polypeptide(L)'
;MKRKAVVLVMLAVFLIAGQIAFAGSKDNVISVVERANSLIESLIDQAVQIVANLNEDAEGYDEAVQSIGEALVKMTSAISTSVIKWAEKQGVTVECYPVEVVLGNQIFIVDPLRVIDD
;
A
#
# COMPACT_ATOMS: atom_id res chain seq x y z
N MET A 1 -23.04 -9.49 -8.43
CA MET A 1 -22.22 -8.27 -8.65
C MET A 1 -20.97 -8.24 -7.74
N LYS A 2 -21.04 -8.71 -6.48
CA LYS A 2 -19.92 -8.77 -5.51
C LYS A 2 -18.59 -9.33 -6.05
N ARG A 3 -18.61 -10.44 -6.80
CA ARG A 3 -17.39 -11.03 -7.40
C ARG A 3 -16.75 -10.18 -8.51
N LYS A 4 -17.52 -9.34 -9.21
CA LYS A 4 -16.99 -8.55 -10.34
C LYS A 4 -16.21 -7.32 -9.87
N ALA A 5 -16.65 -6.67 -8.79
CA ALA A 5 -15.95 -5.54 -8.18
C ALA A 5 -14.63 -5.97 -7.54
N VAL A 6 -14.62 -7.09 -6.79
CA VAL A 6 -13.40 -7.65 -6.18
C VAL A 6 -12.37 -8.03 -7.25
N VAL A 7 -12.80 -8.63 -8.37
CA VAL A 7 -11.90 -8.98 -9.47
C VAL A 7 -11.35 -7.74 -10.18
N LEU A 8 -12.14 -6.66 -10.30
CA LEU A 8 -11.70 -5.41 -10.93
C LEU A 8 -10.67 -4.66 -10.08
N VAL A 9 -10.87 -4.61 -8.76
CA VAL A 9 -9.90 -4.06 -7.80
C VAL A 9 -8.61 -4.88 -7.83
N MET A 10 -8.71 -6.21 -7.83
CA MET A 10 -7.53 -7.10 -7.89
C MET A 10 -6.77 -6.99 -9.22
N LEU A 11 -7.48 -6.71 -10.35
CA LEU A 11 -6.86 -6.50 -11.66
C LEU A 11 -6.12 -5.16 -11.75
N ALA A 12 -6.69 -4.08 -11.19
CA ALA A 12 -6.04 -2.78 -11.10
C ALA A 12 -4.75 -2.85 -10.26
N VAL A 13 -4.77 -3.64 -9.19
CA VAL A 13 -3.62 -3.90 -8.30
C VAL A 13 -2.48 -4.65 -9.00
N PHE A 14 -2.79 -5.61 -9.88
CA PHE A 14 -1.77 -6.35 -10.63
C PHE A 14 -1.04 -5.51 -11.67
N LEU A 15 -1.68 -4.46 -12.20
CA LEU A 15 -1.06 -3.56 -13.19
C LEU A 15 -0.03 -2.61 -12.57
N ILE A 16 -0.16 -2.28 -11.29
CA ILE A 16 0.73 -1.33 -10.59
C ILE A 16 1.96 -2.04 -10.00
N ALA A 17 1.80 -3.28 -9.51
CA ALA A 17 2.89 -4.06 -8.94
C ALA A 17 3.99 -4.44 -9.95
N GLY A 18 3.70 -4.42 -11.26
CA GLY A 18 4.62 -4.82 -12.32
C GLY A 18 5.68 -3.80 -12.72
N GLN A 19 5.65 -2.57 -12.21
CA GLN A 19 6.53 -1.48 -12.68
C GLN A 19 7.78 -1.23 -11.82
N ILE A 20 7.96 -1.95 -10.71
CA ILE A 20 9.16 -1.78 -9.89
C ILE A 20 10.31 -2.61 -10.50
N ALA A 21 10.89 -2.10 -11.58
CA ALA A 21 12.15 -2.61 -12.12
C ALA A 21 13.29 -2.19 -11.18
N PHE A 22 13.75 -3.12 -10.35
CA PHE A 22 14.85 -2.94 -9.39
C PHE A 22 16.22 -3.00 -10.10
N ALA A 23 16.60 -1.93 -10.80
CA ALA A 23 17.95 -1.76 -11.36
C ALA A 23 18.61 -0.54 -10.71
N GLY A 24 19.45 -0.74 -9.68
CA GLY A 24 20.09 0.39 -9.00
C GLY A 24 21.21 0.01 -8.03
N SER A 25 22.30 0.79 -8.04
CA SER A 25 23.40 0.82 -7.06
C SER A 25 22.95 1.35 -5.69
N LYS A 26 23.82 1.37 -4.67
CA LYS A 26 23.53 1.91 -3.32
C LYS A 26 22.90 3.32 -3.33
N ASP A 27 23.37 4.21 -4.21
CA ASP A 27 22.82 5.58 -4.37
C ASP A 27 21.36 5.61 -4.86
N ASN A 28 20.82 4.46 -5.28
CA ASN A 28 19.46 4.32 -5.79
C ASN A 28 18.46 3.90 -4.68
N VAL A 29 18.93 3.49 -3.49
CA VAL A 29 18.06 2.99 -2.42
C VAL A 29 17.04 4.04 -1.98
N ILE A 30 17.48 5.28 -1.78
CA ILE A 30 16.60 6.40 -1.44
C ILE A 30 15.49 6.55 -2.49
N SER A 31 15.84 6.55 -3.79
CA SER A 31 14.85 6.72 -4.84
C SER A 31 13.87 5.54 -4.96
N VAL A 32 14.30 4.31 -4.61
CA VAL A 32 13.41 3.15 -4.55
C VAL A 32 12.46 3.26 -3.37
N VAL A 33 12.95 3.71 -2.20
CA VAL A 33 12.12 3.99 -1.02
C VAL A 33 11.10 5.09 -1.31
N GLU A 34 11.50 6.19 -1.95
CA GLU A 34 10.60 7.27 -2.35
C GLU A 34 9.51 6.78 -3.31
N ARG A 35 9.87 6.03 -4.36
CA ARG A 35 8.89 5.45 -5.29
C ARG A 35 7.92 4.50 -4.59
N ALA A 36 8.43 3.69 -3.67
CA ALA A 36 7.59 2.78 -2.89
C ALA A 36 6.60 3.55 -2.00
N ASN A 37 7.06 4.62 -1.35
CA ASN A 37 6.19 5.50 -0.57
C ASN A 37 5.14 6.19 -1.44
N SER A 38 5.50 6.72 -2.62
CA SER A 38 4.50 7.29 -3.55
C SER A 38 3.48 6.26 -4.02
N LEU A 39 3.88 5.00 -4.21
CA LEU A 39 2.94 3.91 -4.51
C LEU A 39 2.02 3.62 -3.32
N ILE A 40 2.53 3.61 -2.10
CA ILE A 40 1.74 3.44 -0.88
C ILE A 40 0.74 4.59 -0.73
N GLU A 41 1.15 5.84 -0.90
CA GLU A 41 0.28 7.02 -0.90
C GLU A 41 -0.85 6.89 -1.93
N SER A 42 -0.50 6.49 -3.17
CA SER A 42 -1.51 6.29 -4.21
C SER A 42 -2.52 5.18 -3.87
N LEU A 43 -2.10 4.12 -3.18
CA LEU A 43 -3.00 3.07 -2.71
C LEU A 43 -3.93 3.57 -1.60
N ILE A 44 -3.41 4.40 -0.69
CA ILE A 44 -4.20 5.06 0.36
C ILE A 44 -5.27 5.94 -0.27
N ASP A 45 -4.89 6.83 -1.19
CA ASP A 45 -5.82 7.73 -1.89
C ASP A 45 -6.93 6.96 -2.61
N GLN A 46 -6.57 5.86 -3.28
CA GLN A 46 -7.55 4.99 -3.94
C GLN A 46 -8.51 4.34 -2.93
N ALA A 47 -8.01 3.82 -1.81
CA ALA A 47 -8.84 3.22 -0.78
C ALA A 47 -9.82 4.24 -0.18
N VAL A 48 -9.35 5.46 0.11
CA VAL A 48 -10.19 6.57 0.59
C VAL A 48 -11.29 6.90 -0.42
N GLN A 49 -10.95 7.03 -1.71
CA GLN A 49 -11.92 7.32 -2.75
C GLN A 49 -12.95 6.20 -2.93
N ILE A 50 -12.54 4.93 -2.85
CA ILE A 50 -13.47 3.80 -2.95
C ILE A 50 -14.46 3.85 -1.79
N VAL A 51 -13.98 4.05 -0.56
CA VAL A 51 -14.84 4.11 0.64
C VAL A 51 -15.77 5.31 0.61
N ALA A 52 -15.28 6.49 0.20
CA ALA A 52 -16.11 7.69 0.08
C ALA A 52 -17.26 7.56 -0.94
N ASN A 53 -17.16 6.61 -1.87
CA ASN A 53 -18.21 6.32 -2.85
C ASN A 53 -19.16 5.18 -2.42
N LEU A 54 -18.94 4.56 -1.26
CA LEU A 54 -19.88 3.61 -0.69
C LEU A 54 -21.08 4.34 -0.08
N ASN A 55 -22.23 3.66 -0.07
CA ASN A 55 -23.39 4.15 0.67
C ASN A 55 -23.26 3.73 2.14
N GLU A 56 -23.07 4.71 3.03
CA GLU A 56 -22.91 4.49 4.48
C GLU A 56 -24.14 3.82 5.11
N ASP A 57 -25.33 4.04 4.54
CA ASP A 57 -26.59 3.45 5.03
C ASP A 57 -26.83 2.02 4.51
N ALA A 58 -25.96 1.50 3.65
CA ALA A 58 -26.13 0.17 3.07
C ALA A 58 -25.78 -0.93 4.08
N GLU A 59 -26.60 -1.99 4.10
CA GLU A 59 -26.27 -3.22 4.81
C GLU A 59 -24.93 -3.79 4.28
N GLY A 60 -23.97 -3.97 5.18
CA GLY A 60 -22.62 -4.42 4.85
C GLY A 60 -21.61 -3.30 4.50
N TYR A 61 -21.94 -2.03 4.79
CA TYR A 61 -20.97 -0.93 4.67
C TYR A 61 -19.69 -1.20 5.48
N ASP A 62 -19.83 -1.49 6.78
CA ASP A 62 -18.67 -1.73 7.66
C ASP A 62 -17.81 -2.90 7.18
N GLU A 63 -18.43 -3.97 6.68
CA GLU A 63 -17.74 -5.15 6.13
C GLU A 63 -16.97 -4.82 4.84
N ALA A 64 -17.53 -3.93 4.00
CA ALA A 64 -16.88 -3.45 2.80
C ALA A 64 -15.67 -2.57 3.14
N VAL A 65 -15.83 -1.64 4.09
CA VAL A 65 -14.74 -0.79 4.60
C VAL A 65 -13.63 -1.65 5.20
N GLN A 66 -13.96 -2.62 6.05
CA GLN A 66 -13.02 -3.58 6.63
C GLN A 66 -12.24 -4.32 5.54
N SER A 67 -12.94 -4.86 4.53
CA SER A 67 -12.31 -5.60 3.44
C SER A 67 -11.35 -4.74 2.60
N ILE A 68 -11.69 -3.47 2.36
CA ILE A 68 -10.84 -2.53 1.65
C ILE A 68 -9.61 -2.18 2.48
N GLY A 69 -9.78 -1.89 3.76
CA GLY A 69 -8.68 -1.58 4.67
C GLY A 69 -7.71 -2.74 4.84
N GLU A 70 -8.20 -3.97 5.04
CA GLU A 70 -7.35 -5.16 5.11
C GLU A 70 -6.56 -5.40 3.81
N ALA A 71 -7.19 -5.15 2.66
CA ALA A 71 -6.53 -5.24 1.37
C ALA A 71 -5.42 -4.18 1.22
N LEU A 72 -5.68 -2.94 1.65
CA LEU A 72 -4.68 -1.87 1.67
C LEU A 72 -3.47 -2.26 2.52
N VAL A 73 -3.69 -2.63 3.79
CA VAL A 73 -2.61 -3.03 4.73
C VAL A 73 -1.77 -4.15 4.14
N LYS A 74 -2.40 -5.16 3.57
CA LYS A 74 -1.70 -6.30 2.95
C LYS A 74 -0.83 -5.86 1.78
N MET A 75 -1.31 -4.96 0.92
CA MET A 75 -0.55 -4.48 -0.23
C MET A 75 0.62 -3.60 0.19
N THR A 76 0.39 -2.65 1.10
CA THR A 76 1.45 -1.77 1.60
C THR A 76 2.53 -2.56 2.32
N SER A 77 2.15 -3.57 3.12
CA SER A 77 3.09 -4.48 3.79
C SER A 77 3.91 -5.33 2.81
N ALA A 78 3.31 -5.77 1.70
CA ALA A 78 4.02 -6.50 0.67
C ALA A 78 5.06 -5.62 -0.07
N ILE A 79 4.70 -4.36 -0.35
CA ILE A 79 5.62 -3.38 -0.92
C ILE A 79 6.78 -3.13 0.05
N SER A 80 6.49 -2.79 1.31
CA SER A 80 7.50 -2.46 2.30
C SER A 80 8.46 -3.62 2.55
N THR A 81 7.93 -4.83 2.74
CA THR A 81 8.74 -6.05 2.89
C THR A 81 9.66 -6.31 1.69
N SER A 82 9.18 -6.04 0.48
CA SER A 82 9.97 -6.26 -0.74
C SER A 82 11.12 -5.26 -0.84
N VAL A 83 10.86 -4.00 -0.51
CA VAL A 83 11.88 -2.94 -0.54
C VAL A 83 12.92 -3.14 0.55
N ILE A 84 12.52 -3.48 1.78
CA ILE A 84 13.44 -3.78 2.89
C ILE A 84 14.40 -4.90 2.49
N LYS A 85 13.88 -6.03 2.00
CA LYS A 85 14.72 -7.16 1.55
C LYS A 85 15.66 -6.79 0.40
N TRP A 86 15.24 -5.88 -0.48
CA TRP A 86 16.10 -5.40 -1.56
C TRP A 86 17.19 -4.45 -1.03
N ALA A 87 16.85 -3.52 -0.14
CA ALA A 87 17.77 -2.56 0.45
C ALA A 87 18.83 -3.25 1.35
N GLU A 88 18.43 -4.25 2.13
CA GLU A 88 19.35 -5.09 2.93
C GLU A 88 20.43 -5.73 2.05
N LYS A 89 20.07 -6.21 0.84
CA LYS A 89 21.04 -6.77 -0.12
C LYS A 89 22.00 -5.72 -0.67
N GLN A 90 21.57 -4.46 -0.70
CA GLN A 90 22.44 -3.34 -1.02
C GLN A 90 23.26 -2.87 0.19
N GLY A 91 23.06 -3.44 1.39
CA GLY A 91 23.75 -3.06 2.62
C GLY A 91 23.29 -1.70 3.17
N VAL A 92 22.02 -1.36 2.98
CA VAL A 92 21.36 -0.17 3.54
C VAL A 92 20.20 -0.62 4.43
N THR A 93 20.10 -0.07 5.63
CA THR A 93 18.99 -0.35 6.55
C THR A 93 17.79 0.54 6.24
N VAL A 94 16.66 -0.09 5.97
CA VAL A 94 15.36 0.57 5.78
C VAL A 94 14.37 -0.06 6.75
N GLU A 95 13.49 0.75 7.34
CA GLU A 95 12.44 0.26 8.22
C GLU A 95 11.07 0.85 7.88
N CYS A 96 10.04 0.17 8.34
CA CYS A 96 8.68 0.71 8.31
C CYS A 96 8.49 1.71 9.45
N TYR A 97 7.70 2.75 9.21
CA TYR A 97 7.12 3.57 10.28
C TYR A 97 5.59 3.50 10.20
N PRO A 98 4.89 3.18 11.29
CA PRO A 98 3.44 2.97 11.25
C PRO A 98 2.72 4.31 11.01
N VAL A 99 1.78 4.30 10.06
CA VAL A 99 0.90 5.43 9.77
C VAL A 99 -0.55 4.98 9.88
N GLU A 100 -1.35 5.76 10.62
CA GLU A 100 -2.80 5.56 10.72
C GLU A 100 -3.50 6.12 9.49
N VAL A 101 -4.32 5.29 8.85
CA VAL A 101 -5.19 5.66 7.74
C VAL A 101 -6.63 5.42 8.15
N VAL A 102 -7.43 6.48 8.09
CA VAL A 102 -8.86 6.42 8.39
C VAL A 102 -9.62 6.13 7.10
N LEU A 103 -10.39 5.04 7.09
CA LEU A 103 -11.30 4.67 6.03
C LEU A 103 -12.71 4.58 6.60
N GLY A 104 -13.59 5.50 6.21
CA GLY A 104 -14.93 5.60 6.79
C GLY A 104 -14.86 5.82 8.31
N ASN A 105 -15.41 4.89 9.08
CA ASN A 105 -15.41 4.88 10.55
C ASN A 105 -14.31 3.99 11.18
N GLN A 106 -13.38 3.46 10.39
CA GLN A 106 -12.37 2.48 10.82
C GLN A 106 -10.94 3.01 10.59
N ILE A 107 -10.00 2.55 11.42
CA ILE A 107 -8.59 2.94 11.37
C ILE A 107 -7.75 1.70 10.99
N PHE A 108 -6.86 1.88 10.02
CA PHE A 108 -5.93 0.87 9.55
C PHE A 108 -4.50 1.38 9.66
N ILE A 109 -3.55 0.50 9.99
CA ILE A 109 -2.13 0.84 10.06
C ILE A 109 -1.44 0.40 8.78
N VAL A 110 -0.83 1.35 8.09
CA VAL A 110 0.00 1.08 6.91
C VAL A 110 1.47 1.35 7.22
N ASP A 111 2.33 0.72 6.42
CA ASP A 111 3.77 0.67 6.67
C ASP A 111 4.61 1.38 5.58
N PRO A 112 4.60 2.72 5.49
CA PRO A 112 5.58 3.44 4.70
C PRO A 112 7.01 3.22 5.19
N LEU A 113 7.99 3.57 4.35
CA LEU A 113 9.40 3.23 4.52
C LEU A 113 10.27 4.46 4.80
N ARG A 114 11.27 4.32 5.67
CA ARG A 114 12.34 5.30 5.87
C ARG A 114 13.72 4.63 5.91
N VAL A 115 14.72 5.31 5.38
CA VAL A 115 16.13 4.90 5.50
C VAL A 115 16.64 5.28 6.90
N ILE A 116 17.39 4.39 7.56
CA ILE A 116 17.90 4.58 8.92
C ILE A 116 19.41 4.81 8.96
N ASP A 117 20.13 4.36 7.93
CA ASP A 117 21.58 4.43 7.83
C ASP A 117 21.92 5.42 6.71
N ASP A 118 22.22 6.66 7.09
CA ASP A 118 22.68 7.77 6.23
C ASP A 118 24.00 8.34 6.80
#